data_AF-B6JJG5-F1
#
_entry.id   AF-B6JJG5-F1
#
_cell.length_a   1.000
_cell.length_b   1.000
_cell.length_c   1.000
_cell.angle_alpha   90.00
_cell.angle_beta   90.00
_cell.angle_gamma   90.00
#
_symmetry.space_group_name_H-M   'P 1'
#
loop_
_entity.id
_entity.type
_entity.pdbx_description
1 polymer ?
#
loop_
_entity_poly.entity_id
_entity_poly.type
_entity_poly.pdbx_seq_one_letter_code
_entity_poly.pdbx_strand_id
1 'polypeptide(L)'
;MIRKFPDIIAEAASRKGGSSSLETALAATPAFPPSAIAAKPDDRILAEMSRWIFYAGFSARVVDAKWPAFERVFSRFDLPINASMDDDRIDALSQDHDIIRNRRKIRAVRTNAQLLLDFASSGGFPTKSVEQRRTVITVKWTVSQTAT
;
A
#
# COMPACT_ATOMS: atom_id res chain seq x y z
N MET A 1 -14.27 8.69 9.90
CA MET A 1 -15.31 7.70 9.51
C MET A 1 -14.79 6.88 8.34
N ILE A 2 -14.85 5.55 8.39
CA ILE A 2 -14.48 4.69 7.24
C ILE A 2 -15.57 4.86 6.17
N ARG A 3 -15.17 5.29 4.98
CA ARG A 3 -16.10 5.48 3.85
C ARG A 3 -16.51 4.12 3.28
N LYS A 4 -17.78 3.97 2.87
CA LYS A 4 -18.25 2.72 2.27
C LYS A 4 -17.71 2.61 0.84
N PHE A 5 -17.48 1.38 0.40
CA PHE A 5 -16.94 1.13 -0.94
C PHE A 5 -17.78 1.73 -2.08
N PRO A 6 -19.14 1.65 -2.06
CA PRO A 6 -19.96 2.28 -3.08
C PRO A 6 -19.73 3.80 -3.19
N ASP A 7 -19.54 4.48 -2.06
CA ASP A 7 -19.28 5.93 -2.03
C ASP A 7 -17.95 6.26 -2.69
N ILE A 8 -16.93 5.41 -2.51
CA ILE A 8 -15.62 5.55 -3.13
C ILE A 8 -15.72 5.40 -4.65
N ILE A 9 -16.49 4.41 -5.12
CA ILE A 9 -16.72 4.19 -6.56
C ILE A 9 -17.47 5.36 -7.18
N ALA A 10 -18.52 5.86 -6.52
CA ALA A 10 -19.29 7.01 -7.01
C ALA A 10 -18.42 8.27 -7.13
N GLU A 11 -17.57 8.54 -6.15
CA GLU A 11 -16.64 9.67 -6.20
C GLU A 11 -15.56 9.49 -7.28
N ALA A 12 -15.02 8.28 -7.43
CA ALA A 12 -14.06 7.97 -8.49
C ALA A 12 -14.68 8.16 -9.89
N ALA A 13 -15.92 7.71 -10.08
CA ALA A 13 -16.66 7.88 -11.33
C ALA A 13 -16.87 9.37 -11.64
N SER A 14 -17.28 10.15 -10.65
CA SER A 14 -17.43 11.61 -10.79
C SER A 14 -16.13 12.28 -11.27
N ARG A 15 -14.99 11.92 -10.69
CA ARG A 15 -13.66 12.47 -11.07
C ARG A 15 -13.15 12.00 -12.44
N LYS A 16 -13.67 10.89 -12.96
CA LYS A 16 -13.20 10.26 -14.21
C LYS A 16 -14.15 10.44 -15.38
N GLY A 17 -15.18 11.27 -15.26
CA GLY A 17 -16.11 11.55 -16.36
C GLY A 17 -17.29 10.56 -16.43
N GLY A 18 -17.66 9.95 -15.31
CA GLY A 18 -18.79 9.03 -15.17
C GLY A 18 -18.39 7.56 -15.08
N SER A 19 -19.34 6.70 -14.72
CA SER A 19 -19.11 5.28 -14.45
C SER A 19 -18.53 4.54 -15.66
N SER A 20 -19.02 4.82 -16.88
CA SER A 20 -18.52 4.17 -18.10
C SER A 20 -17.03 4.47 -18.37
N SER A 21 -16.61 5.72 -18.17
CA SER A 21 -15.20 6.11 -18.33
C SER A 21 -14.32 5.49 -17.24
N LEU A 22 -14.82 5.41 -16.00
CA LEU A 22 -14.16 4.71 -14.92
C LEU A 22 -13.97 3.22 -15.24
N GLU A 23 -15.01 2.52 -15.67
CA GLU A 23 -14.93 1.09 -16.04
C GLU A 23 -13.95 0.87 -17.20
N THR A 24 -13.96 1.73 -18.21
CA THR A 24 -12.99 1.67 -19.31
C THR A 24 -11.55 1.83 -18.82
N ALA A 25 -11.32 2.79 -17.92
CA ALA A 25 -9.99 3.01 -17.33
C ALA A 25 -9.53 1.83 -16.45
N LEU A 26 -10.45 1.21 -15.70
CA LEU A 26 -10.17 0.00 -14.92
C LEU A 26 -9.86 -1.20 -15.83
N ALA A 27 -10.63 -1.36 -16.92
CA ALA A 27 -10.41 -2.43 -17.89
C ALA A 27 -9.07 -2.32 -18.62
N ALA A 28 -8.55 -1.10 -18.81
CA ALA A 28 -7.23 -0.87 -19.40
C ALA A 28 -6.06 -1.30 -18.49
N THR A 29 -6.30 -1.51 -17.20
CA THR A 29 -5.29 -1.98 -16.23
C THR A 29 -5.80 -3.24 -15.53
N PRO A 30 -5.76 -4.41 -16.19
CA PRO A 30 -6.31 -5.63 -15.62
C PRO A 30 -5.57 -6.01 -14.34
N ALA A 31 -6.34 -6.45 -13.33
CA ALA A 31 -5.76 -7.01 -12.12
C ALA A 31 -5.02 -8.32 -12.44
N PHE A 32 -3.92 -8.58 -11.72
CA PHE A 32 -3.25 -9.87 -11.82
C PHE A 32 -4.19 -11.00 -11.37
N PRO A 33 -4.14 -12.17 -12.03
CA PRO A 33 -4.91 -13.33 -11.57
C PRO A 33 -4.41 -13.77 -10.19
N PRO A 34 -5.27 -14.36 -9.33
CA PRO A 34 -4.88 -14.77 -7.98
C PRO A 34 -3.65 -15.67 -7.94
N SER A 35 -3.47 -16.56 -8.94
CA SER A 35 -2.30 -17.42 -9.07
C SER A 35 -1.00 -16.65 -9.32
N ALA A 36 -1.04 -15.58 -10.12
CA ALA A 36 0.13 -14.74 -10.36
C ALA A 36 0.52 -13.91 -9.14
N ILE A 37 -0.46 -13.53 -8.31
CA ILE A 37 -0.20 -12.88 -7.02
C ILE A 37 0.41 -13.87 -6.05
N ALA A 38 -0.16 -15.08 -5.93
CA ALA A 38 0.33 -16.13 -5.05
C ALA A 38 1.75 -16.63 -5.40
N ALA A 39 2.16 -16.50 -6.66
CA ALA A 39 3.51 -16.86 -7.10
C ALA A 39 4.58 -15.78 -6.78
N LYS A 40 4.18 -14.57 -6.36
CA LYS A 40 5.13 -13.51 -6.02
C LYS A 40 5.74 -13.80 -4.64
N PRO A 41 7.05 -13.60 -4.46
CA PRO A 41 7.67 -13.58 -3.14
C PRO A 41 7.03 -12.52 -2.23
N ASP A 42 6.92 -12.83 -0.94
CA ASP A 42 6.27 -11.99 0.07
C ASP A 42 6.87 -10.59 0.19
N ASP A 43 8.21 -10.49 0.10
CA ASP A 43 8.93 -9.23 0.15
C ASP A 43 8.57 -8.33 -1.04
N ARG A 44 8.35 -8.91 -2.23
CA ARG A 44 7.91 -8.19 -3.42
C ARG A 44 6.47 -7.72 -3.30
N ILE A 45 5.60 -8.48 -2.62
CA ILE A 45 4.23 -8.06 -2.30
C ILE A 45 4.27 -6.84 -1.36
N LEU A 46 5.06 -6.90 -0.29
CA LEU A 46 5.20 -5.77 0.64
C LEU A 46 5.82 -4.54 -0.05
N ALA A 47 6.82 -4.72 -0.90
CA ALA A 47 7.43 -3.67 -1.69
C ALA A 47 6.40 -2.97 -2.59
N GLU A 48 5.58 -3.74 -3.30
CA GLU A 48 4.55 -3.20 -4.20
C GLU A 48 3.46 -2.45 -3.42
N MET A 49 2.95 -3.02 -2.32
CA MET A 49 2.01 -2.35 -1.42
C MET A 49 2.57 -1.01 -0.90
N SER A 50 3.84 -1.02 -0.49
CA SER A 50 4.52 0.17 0.02
C SER A 50 4.65 1.24 -1.07
N ARG A 51 4.98 0.85 -2.30
CA ARG A 51 5.10 1.78 -3.44
C ARG A 51 3.80 2.56 -3.68
N TRP A 52 2.66 1.87 -3.64
CA TRP A 52 1.34 2.50 -3.78
C TRP A 52 0.98 3.45 -2.63
N ILE A 53 1.43 3.16 -1.40
CA ILE A 53 1.30 4.08 -0.26
C ILE A 53 2.12 5.35 -0.50
N PHE A 54 3.33 5.23 -1.03
CA PHE A 54 4.19 6.38 -1.30
C PHE A 54 3.71 7.22 -2.49
N TYR A 55 3.15 6.61 -3.53
CA TYR A 55 2.50 7.35 -4.64
C TYR A 55 1.31 8.22 -4.20
N ALA A 56 0.65 7.91 -3.08
CA ALA A 56 -0.44 8.74 -2.59
C ALA A 56 0.08 10.12 -2.14
N GLY A 57 -0.06 11.14 -3.00
CA GLY A 57 0.41 12.50 -2.72
C GLY A 57 1.86 12.78 -3.16
N PHE A 58 2.49 11.90 -3.94
CA PHE A 58 3.78 12.16 -4.58
C PHE A 58 3.75 11.70 -6.04
N SER A 59 4.54 12.34 -6.91
CA SER A 59 4.65 11.87 -8.30
C SER A 59 5.37 10.53 -8.34
N ALA A 60 4.95 9.65 -9.28
CA ALA A 60 5.56 8.35 -9.45
C ALA A 60 7.08 8.46 -9.66
N ARG A 61 7.51 9.42 -10.49
CA ARG A 61 8.92 9.74 -10.76
C ARG A 61 9.72 10.00 -9.48
N VAL A 62 9.18 10.75 -8.52
CA VAL A 62 9.90 11.07 -7.26
C VAL A 62 10.06 9.83 -6.39
N VAL A 63 8.99 9.02 -6.27
CA VAL A 63 9.04 7.79 -5.48
C VAL A 63 10.00 6.79 -6.12
N ASP A 64 9.95 6.64 -7.44
CA ASP A 64 10.76 5.70 -8.20
C ASP A 64 12.25 6.05 -8.15
N ALA A 65 12.59 7.34 -8.26
CA ALA A 65 13.96 7.81 -8.12
C ALA A 65 14.56 7.48 -6.74
N LYS A 66 13.74 7.45 -5.70
CA LYS A 66 14.15 7.11 -4.32
C LYS A 66 14.04 5.61 -4.01
N TRP A 67 13.49 4.80 -4.91
CA TRP A 67 13.20 3.39 -4.63
C TRP A 67 14.42 2.55 -4.20
N PRO A 68 15.64 2.75 -4.74
CA PRO A 68 16.83 2.06 -4.25
C PRO A 68 17.12 2.32 -2.76
N ALA A 69 16.83 3.54 -2.26
CA ALA A 69 16.95 3.85 -0.85
C ALA A 69 15.88 3.14 -0.02
N PHE A 70 14.64 3.05 -0.53
CA PHE A 70 13.57 2.27 0.10
C PHE A 70 13.96 0.80 0.28
N GLU A 71 14.48 0.16 -0.78
CA GLU A 71 14.98 -1.23 -0.72
C GLU A 71 16.08 -1.39 0.33
N ARG A 72 16.96 -0.39 0.50
CA ARG A 72 18.02 -0.43 1.52
C ARG A 72 17.46 -0.28 2.94
N VAL A 73 16.66 0.75 3.20
CA VAL A 73 16.23 1.09 4.58
C VAL A 73 15.18 0.14 5.15
N PHE A 74 14.39 -0.49 4.28
CA PHE A 74 13.39 -1.50 4.64
C PHE A 74 13.93 -2.93 4.47
N SER A 75 15.25 -3.13 4.40
CA SER A 75 15.87 -4.47 4.32
C SER A 75 15.28 -5.33 3.21
N ARG A 76 15.18 -4.77 2.01
CA ARG A 76 14.53 -5.36 0.82
C ARG A 76 13.09 -5.82 1.06
N PHE A 77 12.39 -5.15 1.98
CA PHE A 77 11.02 -5.45 2.38
C PHE A 77 10.84 -6.84 3.01
N ASP A 78 11.85 -7.35 3.70
CA ASP A 78 11.73 -8.57 4.51
C ASP A 78 10.60 -8.47 5.55
N LEU A 79 9.65 -9.43 5.55
CA LEU A 79 8.46 -9.31 6.40
C LEU A 79 8.78 -9.29 7.90
N PRO A 80 9.55 -10.25 8.47
CA PRO A 80 9.87 -10.22 9.90
C PRO A 80 10.56 -8.93 10.36
N ILE A 81 11.53 -8.43 9.60
CA ILE A 81 12.23 -7.18 9.94
C ILE A 81 11.27 -5.99 9.92
N ASN A 82 10.42 -5.89 8.90
CA ASN A 82 9.52 -4.75 8.76
C ASN A 82 8.35 -4.80 9.75
N ALA A 83 7.87 -5.99 10.09
CA ALA A 83 6.79 -6.17 11.06
C ALA A 83 7.23 -5.87 12.51
N SER A 84 8.52 -6.06 12.80
CA SER A 84 9.12 -5.84 14.12
C SER A 84 9.66 -4.42 14.35
N MET A 85 9.49 -3.49 13.39
CA MET A 85 9.89 -2.10 13.58
C MET A 85 9.24 -1.48 14.82
N ASP A 86 10.05 -1.07 15.79
CA ASP A 86 9.61 -0.27 16.92
C ASP A 86 9.41 1.21 16.52
N ASP A 87 8.92 2.01 17.46
CA ASP A 87 8.62 3.42 17.18
C ASP A 87 9.90 4.24 17.00
N ASP A 88 11.01 3.85 17.63
CA ASP A 88 12.35 4.46 17.49
C ASP A 88 12.91 4.25 16.09
N ARG A 89 12.81 3.04 15.53
CA ARG A 89 13.18 2.76 14.14
C ARG A 89 12.31 3.58 13.18
N ILE A 90 11.02 3.71 13.43
CA ILE A 90 10.14 4.55 12.60
C ILE A 90 10.55 6.02 12.69
N ASP A 91 10.94 6.51 13.87
CA ASP A 91 11.44 7.88 14.05
C ASP A 91 12.76 8.10 13.31
N ALA A 92 13.71 7.15 13.42
CA ALA A 92 14.95 7.20 12.67
C ALA A 92 14.73 7.24 11.16
N LEU A 93 13.85 6.39 10.62
CA LEU A 93 13.48 6.41 9.20
C LEU A 93 12.76 7.71 8.81
N SER A 94 12.01 8.32 9.72
CA SER A 94 11.35 9.60 9.47
C SER A 94 12.33 10.78 9.37
N GLN A 95 13.60 10.59 9.78
CA GLN A 95 14.67 11.56 9.61
C GLN A 95 15.59 11.25 8.42
N ASP A 96 15.50 10.07 7.80
CA ASP A 96 16.34 9.69 6.66
C ASP A 96 15.98 10.52 5.41
N HIS A 97 16.96 11.26 4.89
CA HIS A 97 16.80 12.17 3.76
C HIS A 97 16.73 11.44 2.40
N ASP A 98 17.19 10.19 2.34
CA ASP A 98 17.19 9.41 1.11
C ASP A 98 15.78 8.96 0.73
N ILE A 99 14.88 8.84 1.71
CA ILE A 99 13.48 8.44 1.51
C ILE A 99 12.49 9.60 1.68
N ILE A 100 11.21 9.30 1.52
CA ILE A 100 10.11 10.24 1.82
C ILE A 100 9.83 10.19 3.32
N ARG A 101 10.23 11.26 4.02
CA ARG A 101 10.09 11.47 5.47
C ARG A 101 8.64 11.64 5.90
N ASN A 102 7.89 10.53 5.93
CA ASN A 102 6.49 10.51 6.34
C ASN A 102 6.24 9.36 7.33
N ARG A 103 6.24 9.69 8.63
CA ARG A 103 6.04 8.75 9.74
C ARG A 103 4.78 7.88 9.58
N ARG A 104 3.67 8.47 9.10
CA ARG A 104 2.40 7.73 8.90
C ARG A 104 2.53 6.68 7.80
N LYS A 105 3.20 7.00 6.69
CA LYS A 105 3.45 6.04 5.60
C LYS A 105 4.48 4.98 5.99
N ILE A 106 5.49 5.33 6.76
CA ILE A 106 6.46 4.35 7.28
C ILE A 106 5.77 3.36 8.22
N ARG A 107 4.92 3.85 9.14
CA ARG A 107 4.10 3.01 10.01
C ARG A 107 3.16 2.08 9.22
N ALA A 108 2.65 2.54 8.08
CA ALA A 108 1.84 1.72 7.18
C ALA A 108 2.60 0.49 6.64
N VAL A 109 3.90 0.64 6.34
CA VAL A 109 4.75 -0.48 5.90
C VAL A 109 4.83 -1.54 7.01
N ARG A 110 5.03 -1.14 8.27
CA ARG A 110 5.00 -2.05 9.43
C ARG A 110 3.68 -2.82 9.52
N THR A 111 2.56 -2.10 9.49
CA THR A 111 1.23 -2.71 9.58
C THR A 111 0.95 -3.68 8.44
N ASN A 112 1.38 -3.35 7.21
CA ASN A 112 1.26 -4.25 6.07
C ASN A 112 2.14 -5.49 6.21
N ALA A 113 3.36 -5.35 6.75
CA ALA A 113 4.25 -6.49 7.01
C ALA A 113 3.64 -7.46 8.04
N GLN A 114 3.09 -6.92 9.14
CA GLN A 114 2.38 -7.70 10.17
C GLN A 114 1.20 -8.47 9.56
N LEU A 115 0.39 -7.78 8.74
CA LEU A 115 -0.74 -8.39 8.06
C LEU A 115 -0.31 -9.57 7.16
N LEU A 116 0.77 -9.41 6.40
CA LEU A 116 1.27 -10.46 5.51
C LEU A 116 1.79 -11.66 6.31
N LEU A 117 2.44 -11.44 7.46
CA LEU A 117 2.87 -12.52 8.36
C LEU A 117 1.67 -13.27 8.97
N ASP A 118 0.62 -12.54 9.36
CA ASP A 118 -0.61 -13.15 9.88
C ASP A 118 -1.24 -14.06 8.81
N PHE A 119 -1.27 -13.61 7.55
CA PHE A 119 -1.76 -14.41 6.43
C PHE A 119 -0.91 -15.64 6.15
N ALA A 120 0.42 -15.51 6.18
CA ALA A 120 1.33 -16.64 6.02
C ALA A 120 1.09 -17.70 7.12
N SER A 121 0.89 -17.25 8.36
CA SER A 121 0.63 -18.12 9.52
C SER A 121 -0.75 -18.79 9.46
N SER A 122 -1.75 -18.15 8.85
CA SER A 122 -3.12 -18.68 8.73
C SER A 122 -3.34 -19.62 7.54
N GLY A 123 -2.30 -20.00 6.79
CA GLY A 123 -2.42 -20.88 5.62
C GLY A 123 -2.68 -20.14 4.30
N GLY A 124 -2.27 -18.87 4.20
CA GLY A 124 -2.36 -18.04 3.00
C GLY A 124 -3.35 -16.88 3.13
N PHE A 125 -3.40 -16.05 2.07
CA PHE A 125 -4.38 -14.97 1.97
C PHE A 125 -5.81 -15.55 2.09
N PRO A 126 -6.67 -15.05 2.98
CA PRO A 126 -8.06 -15.48 3.01
C PRO A 126 -8.72 -15.13 1.67
N THR A 127 -8.87 -16.14 0.82
CA THR A 127 -9.65 -16.08 -0.44
C THR A 127 -11.16 -16.06 -0.18
N LYS A 128 -11.57 -16.13 1.10
CA LYS A 128 -12.96 -16.03 1.50
C LYS A 128 -13.36 -14.56 1.60
N SER A 129 -14.17 -14.17 0.63
CA SER A 129 -15.02 -12.97 0.61
C SER A 129 -14.31 -11.66 0.24
N VAL A 130 -14.83 -11.05 -0.83
CA VAL A 130 -14.56 -9.68 -1.31
C VAL A 130 -14.63 -8.63 -0.16
N GLU A 131 -15.34 -8.98 0.92
CA GLU A 131 -15.47 -8.25 2.19
C GLU A 131 -14.13 -8.04 2.96
N GLN A 132 -13.14 -8.93 2.83
CA GLN A 132 -11.86 -8.86 3.58
C GLN A 132 -10.71 -8.23 2.78
N ARG A 133 -10.98 -7.70 1.57
CA ARG A 133 -10.09 -6.76 0.86
C ARG A 133 -9.87 -5.42 1.61
N ARG A 134 -10.44 -5.31 2.82
CA ARG A 134 -10.45 -4.16 3.72
C ARG A 134 -9.14 -3.88 4.46
N THR A 135 -8.08 -4.67 4.27
CA THR A 135 -6.79 -4.37 4.95
C THR A 135 -5.66 -3.97 4.01
N VAL A 136 -5.71 -4.35 2.73
CA VAL A 136 -4.63 -4.03 1.77
C VAL A 136 -4.74 -2.60 1.22
N ILE A 137 -5.93 -2.00 1.24
CA ILE A 137 -6.19 -0.66 0.65
C ILE A 137 -6.44 0.41 1.72
N THR A 138 -6.46 0.05 3.01
CA THR A 138 -6.84 0.97 4.10
C THR A 138 -5.62 1.66 4.71
N VAL A 139 -4.72 2.17 3.88
CA VAL A 139 -3.89 3.34 4.26
C VAL A 139 -3.98 4.47 3.22
N LYS A 140 -4.82 4.30 2.20
CA LYS A 140 -4.97 5.25 1.10
C LYS A 140 -6.17 6.19 1.27
N TRP A 141 -6.39 6.82 2.44
CA TRP A 141 -7.21 8.05 2.50
C TRP A 141 -7.25 8.88 3.83
N THR A 142 -6.38 8.67 4.81
CA THR A 142 -6.44 9.47 6.07
C THR A 142 -5.33 10.51 6.23
N VAL A 143 -4.43 10.66 5.25
CA VAL A 143 -3.29 11.61 5.34
C VAL A 143 -3.42 12.81 4.38
N SER A 144 -4.51 12.95 3.62
CA SER A 144 -4.70 14.07 2.67
C SER A 144 -5.84 15.02 3.02
N GLN A 145 -6.40 15.01 4.24
CA GLN A 145 -7.51 15.90 4.62
C GLN A 145 -7.21 16.89 5.76
N THR A 146 -5.95 17.12 6.10
CA THR A 146 -5.55 18.26 6.95
C THR A 146 -4.29 18.90 6.37
N ALA A 147 -4.46 19.50 5.19
CA ALA A 147 -3.62 20.59 4.72
C ALA A 147 -4.59 21.67 4.25
N THR A 148 -5.13 22.39 5.24
CA THR A 148 -5.53 23.78 5.07
C THR A 148 -4.37 24.61 5.59
#